data_AF-A0A957CEI8-F1
#
_entry.id   AF-A0A957CEI8-F1
#
_cell.length_a   1.000
_cell.length_b   1.000
_cell.length_c   1.000
_cell.angle_alpha   90.00
_cell.angle_beta   90.00
_cell.angle_gamma   90.00
#
_symmetry.space_group_name_H-M   'P 1'
#
loop_
_entity.id
_entity.type
_entity.pdbx_description
1 polymer ?
#
loop_
_entity_poly.entity_id
_entity_poly.type
_entity_poly.pdbx_seq_one_letter_code
_entity_poly.pdbx_strand_id
1 'polypeptide(L)'
;MNDQNEGIKDNSPHKNFPFTKWGLATSFMIYVRSFNAISDQEFMDFLGLKGYHKAFPPLEFTGFHVVFANDSEWTHIADDLRYTLWHSPKTSEAIAELSKTYDVFRNSRGDIDDSFEFEYYRNGTLARKFVYEHNLFKGRRAIAADVGSKIVAEPNTFEEL
;
A
#
# COMPACT_ATOMS: atom_id res chain seq x y z
N MET A 1 54.46 -6.77 16.96
CA MET A 1 53.45 -6.14 17.84
C MET A 1 52.21 -5.97 17.01
N ASN A 2 51.14 -6.66 17.40
CA ASN A 2 49.83 -6.62 16.77
C ASN A 2 49.22 -5.23 16.91
N ASP A 3 48.58 -4.74 15.85
CA ASP A 3 47.40 -3.90 16.02
C ASP A 3 46.35 -4.37 15.01
N GLN A 4 45.45 -5.20 15.53
CA GLN A 4 44.19 -5.54 14.90
C GLN A 4 43.29 -4.32 15.01
N ASN A 5 43.09 -3.59 13.92
CA ASN A 5 41.98 -2.65 13.84
C ASN A 5 40.75 -3.43 13.38
N GLU A 6 40.16 -4.15 14.34
CA GLU A 6 38.88 -4.82 14.18
C GLU A 6 37.81 -3.79 13.83
N GLY A 7 37.11 -4.06 12.73
CA GLY A 7 36.01 -3.23 12.26
C GLY A 7 34.94 -3.08 13.34
N ILE A 8 34.55 -1.82 13.56
CA ILE A 8 33.34 -1.51 14.32
C ILE A 8 32.17 -2.08 13.52
N LYS A 9 31.68 -3.25 13.92
CA LYS A 9 30.38 -3.76 13.50
C LYS A 9 29.34 -2.89 14.18
N ASP A 10 28.82 -1.93 13.43
CA ASP A 10 27.61 -1.20 13.80
C ASP A 10 26.44 -2.20 13.83
N ASN A 11 26.11 -2.64 15.05
CA ASN A 11 25.00 -3.52 15.38
C ASN A 11 23.76 -2.72 15.80
N SER A 12 23.56 -1.49 15.30
CA SER A 12 22.33 -0.75 15.60
C SER A 12 21.11 -1.40 14.91
N PRO A 13 20.09 -1.88 15.66
CA PRO A 13 18.93 -2.57 15.10
C PRO A 13 17.90 -1.63 14.44
N HIS A 14 18.24 -0.37 14.23
CA HIS A 14 17.32 0.62 13.68
C HIS A 14 18.01 1.41 12.57
N LYS A 15 18.02 0.84 11.36
CA LYS A 15 18.18 1.64 10.13
C LYS A 15 17.16 2.77 10.22
N ASN A 16 17.65 4.01 10.28
CA ASN A 16 16.85 5.22 10.42
C ASN A 16 15.65 5.18 9.45
N PHE A 17 14.46 4.90 9.98
CA PHE A 17 13.22 5.11 9.23
C PHE A 17 12.98 6.62 9.23
N PRO A 18 12.97 7.29 8.07
CA PRO A 18 12.74 8.72 8.02
C PRO A 18 11.30 9.00 8.48
N PHE A 19 11.16 9.53 9.69
CA PHE A 19 9.90 10.13 10.14
C PHE A 19 9.83 11.55 9.56
N THR A 20 9.14 11.70 8.44
CA THR A 20 8.92 13.01 7.81
C THR A 20 7.59 13.60 8.29
N LYS A 21 7.58 14.90 8.61
CA LYS A 21 6.33 15.65 8.94
C LYS A 21 5.33 15.62 7.77
N TRP A 22 5.85 15.45 6.56
CA TRP A 22 5.11 15.17 5.35
C TRP A 22 4.96 13.64 5.29
N GLY A 23 3.77 13.11 5.56
CA GLY A 23 3.53 11.67 5.53
C GLY A 23 3.81 11.05 4.15
N LEU A 24 3.67 9.73 4.07
CA LEU A 24 3.70 9.03 2.78
C LEU A 24 2.56 9.57 1.90
N ALA A 25 2.90 10.40 0.91
CA ALA A 25 1.95 10.94 -0.05
C ALA A 25 1.69 9.88 -1.13
N THR A 26 0.98 8.80 -0.76
CA THR A 26 0.56 7.77 -1.69
C THR A 26 -0.96 7.78 -1.77
N SER A 27 -1.49 7.86 -2.99
CA SER A 27 -2.93 7.83 -3.24
C SER A 27 -3.46 6.41 -3.33
N PHE A 28 -2.60 5.39 -3.35
CA PHE A 28 -2.99 4.00 -3.58
C PHE A 28 -2.15 3.05 -2.73
N MET A 29 -2.83 2.21 -1.95
CA MET A 29 -2.19 1.24 -1.07
C MET A 29 -2.86 -0.12 -1.16
N ILE A 30 -2.05 -1.17 -1.08
CA ILE A 30 -2.46 -2.57 -1.00
C ILE A 30 -1.90 -3.15 0.30
N TYR A 31 -2.71 -3.96 0.96
CA TYR A 31 -2.38 -4.69 2.16
C TYR A 31 -2.74 -6.14 1.94
N VAL A 32 -1.81 -7.04 2.17
CA VAL A 32 -1.98 -8.47 1.97
C VAL A 32 -1.63 -9.18 3.27
N ARG A 33 -2.51 -10.03 3.80
CA ARG A 33 -2.29 -10.74 5.07
C ARG A 33 -1.33 -11.92 4.89
N SER A 34 -0.09 -11.61 4.54
CA SER A 34 0.92 -12.56 4.05
C SER A 34 2.27 -12.39 4.74
N PHE A 35 2.30 -11.92 5.99
CA PHE A 35 3.57 -11.72 6.70
C PHE A 35 4.46 -12.98 6.65
N ASN A 36 5.69 -12.83 6.12
CA ASN A 36 6.66 -13.89 5.84
C ASN A 36 6.19 -15.04 4.92
N ALA A 37 5.02 -14.95 4.31
CA ALA A 37 4.49 -15.96 3.39
C ALA A 37 4.86 -15.69 1.93
N ILE A 38 5.06 -14.41 1.56
CA ILE A 38 5.45 -13.98 0.21
C ILE A 38 6.69 -13.08 0.35
N SER A 39 7.72 -13.34 -0.46
CA SER A 39 8.92 -12.51 -0.49
C SER A 39 8.71 -11.20 -1.27
N ASP A 40 9.54 -10.19 -1.01
CA ASP A 40 9.54 -8.93 -1.77
C ASP A 40 9.65 -9.17 -3.29
N GLN A 41 10.44 -10.17 -3.71
CA GLN A 41 10.63 -10.49 -5.13
C GLN A 41 9.37 -11.07 -5.76
N GLU A 42 8.70 -12.00 -5.06
CA GLU A 42 7.43 -12.56 -5.55
C GLU A 42 6.36 -11.47 -5.67
N PHE A 43 6.31 -10.51 -4.73
CA PHE A 43 5.42 -9.37 -4.87
C PHE A 43 5.75 -8.49 -6.08
N MET A 44 7.04 -8.21 -6.33
CA MET A 44 7.45 -7.46 -7.52
C MET A 44 7.02 -8.18 -8.80
N ASP A 45 7.09 -9.51 -8.83
CA ASP A 45 6.67 -10.32 -9.97
C ASP A 45 5.15 -10.29 -10.17
N PHE A 46 4.37 -10.46 -9.09
CA PHE A 46 2.90 -10.35 -9.13
C PHE A 46 2.45 -8.98 -9.65
N LEU A 47 3.05 -7.90 -9.13
CA LEU A 47 2.69 -6.52 -9.48
C LEU A 47 3.26 -6.07 -10.83
N GLY A 48 4.07 -6.90 -11.50
CA GLY A 48 4.66 -6.58 -12.79
C GLY A 48 5.70 -5.47 -12.74
N LEU A 49 6.38 -5.28 -11.61
CA LEU A 49 7.37 -4.23 -11.37
C LEU A 49 8.74 -4.57 -12.00
N LYS A 50 8.74 -4.95 -13.28
CA LYS A 50 9.95 -5.30 -14.02
C LYS A 50 10.87 -4.09 -14.13
N GLY A 51 12.12 -4.25 -13.70
CA GLY A 51 13.12 -3.18 -13.72
C GLY A 51 13.14 -2.32 -12.46
N TYR A 52 12.26 -2.57 -11.49
CA TYR A 52 12.46 -2.06 -10.13
C TYR A 52 13.60 -2.82 -9.47
N HIS A 53 14.37 -2.12 -8.65
CA HIS A 53 15.46 -2.68 -7.87
C HIS A 53 15.30 -2.27 -6.41
N LYS A 54 15.64 -3.18 -5.50
CA LYS A 54 15.64 -2.88 -4.07
C LYS A 54 16.65 -1.78 -3.78
N ALA A 55 16.16 -0.64 -3.35
CA ALA A 55 16.99 0.49 -2.94
C ALA A 55 17.29 0.38 -1.44
N PHE A 56 18.49 0.81 -1.05
CA PHE A 56 18.92 0.86 0.34
C PHE A 56 19.06 2.32 0.77
N PRO A 57 18.68 2.67 2.01
CA PRO A 57 18.91 4.00 2.53
C PRO A 57 20.40 4.40 2.49
N PRO A 58 20.71 5.69 2.33
CA PRO A 58 19.76 6.80 2.19
C PRO A 58 19.12 6.86 0.78
N LEU A 59 17.82 7.16 0.73
CA LEU A 59 17.11 7.39 -0.53
C LEU A 59 17.19 8.88 -0.87
N GLU A 60 17.70 9.21 -2.05
CA GLU A 60 17.88 10.62 -2.48
C GLU A 60 16.54 11.33 -2.79
N PHE A 61 15.48 10.58 -3.09
CA PHE A 61 14.17 11.13 -3.46
C PHE A 61 13.03 10.23 -2.95
N THR A 62 12.25 10.67 -1.97
CA THR A 62 11.26 9.82 -1.28
C THR A 62 9.93 9.61 -2.02
N GLY A 63 9.88 9.81 -3.34
CA GLY A 63 8.61 9.89 -4.08
C GLY A 63 8.43 8.94 -5.27
N PHE A 64 9.51 8.39 -5.84
CA PHE A 64 9.43 7.57 -7.06
C PHE A 64 9.71 6.09 -6.78
N HIS A 65 9.27 5.63 -5.60
CA HIS A 65 9.53 4.27 -5.13
C HIS A 65 8.23 3.64 -4.66
N VAL A 66 7.99 2.41 -5.08
CA VAL A 66 7.03 1.52 -4.41
C VAL A 66 7.64 1.12 -3.08
N VAL A 67 6.86 1.22 -2.01
CA VAL A 67 7.33 0.88 -0.66
C VAL A 67 6.69 -0.41 -0.21
N PHE A 68 7.53 -1.37 0.17
CA PHE A 68 7.12 -2.57 0.89
C PHE A 68 7.46 -2.40 2.37
N ALA A 69 6.46 -2.61 3.23
CA ALA A 69 6.63 -2.69 4.68
C ALA A 69 5.87 -3.90 5.22
N ASN A 70 6.26 -4.39 6.38
CA ASN A 70 5.59 -5.51 7.02
C ASN A 70 5.30 -5.17 8.48
N ASP A 71 4.13 -5.57 8.97
CA ASP A 71 3.86 -5.74 10.39
C ASP A 71 3.82 -7.24 10.74
N SER A 72 3.26 -7.63 11.90
CA SER A 72 3.20 -9.04 12.32
C SER A 72 2.23 -9.92 11.53
N GLU A 73 1.35 -9.35 10.72
CA GLU A 73 0.31 -10.08 9.97
C GLU A 73 0.21 -9.66 8.50
N TRP A 74 0.46 -8.38 8.20
CA TRP A 74 0.23 -7.76 6.91
C TRP A 74 1.52 -7.30 6.25
N THR A 75 1.59 -7.52 4.95
CA THR A 75 2.49 -6.82 4.04
C THR A 75 1.77 -5.62 3.47
N HIS A 76 2.38 -4.45 3.59
CA HIS A 76 1.89 -3.15 3.16
C HIS A 76 2.66 -2.74 1.91
N ILE A 77 1.95 -2.33 0.88
CA ILE A 77 2.49 -1.98 -0.43
C ILE A 77 1.91 -0.62 -0.79
N ALA A 78 2.77 0.39 -0.84
CA ALA A 78 2.39 1.74 -1.22
C ALA A 78 2.88 2.06 -2.63
N ASP A 79 2.03 2.70 -3.43
CA ASP A 79 2.36 3.15 -4.77
C ASP A 79 3.36 4.32 -4.75
N ASP A 80 4.00 4.54 -5.90
CA ASP A 80 4.84 5.70 -6.16
C ASP A 80 4.02 6.93 -6.61
N LEU A 81 4.66 8.11 -6.63
CA LEU A 81 4.04 9.36 -7.11
C LEU A 81 3.72 9.36 -8.61
N ARG A 82 4.06 8.31 -9.36
CA ARG A 82 3.65 8.15 -10.76
C ARG A 82 2.36 7.33 -10.89
N TYR A 83 1.81 6.89 -9.77
CA TYR A 83 0.60 6.08 -9.74
C TYR A 83 0.77 4.78 -10.54
N THR A 84 1.97 4.20 -10.44
CA THR A 84 2.38 3.05 -11.26
C THR A 84 1.52 1.84 -10.97
N LEU A 85 1.28 1.53 -9.69
CA LEU A 85 0.41 0.43 -9.30
C LEU A 85 -1.05 0.75 -9.62
N TRP A 86 -1.52 1.97 -9.36
CA TRP A 86 -2.90 2.37 -9.61
C TRP A 86 -3.29 2.24 -11.09
N HIS A 87 -2.44 2.69 -12.01
CA HIS A 87 -2.74 2.63 -13.45
C HIS A 87 -2.40 1.28 -14.10
N SER A 88 -1.73 0.37 -13.40
CA SER A 88 -1.32 -0.92 -13.96
C SER A 88 -2.47 -1.95 -13.93
N PRO A 89 -2.87 -2.52 -15.08
CA PRO A 89 -3.77 -3.67 -15.11
C PRO A 89 -3.20 -4.89 -14.37
N LYS A 90 -1.87 -4.99 -14.25
CA LYS A 90 -1.23 -6.10 -13.51
C LYS A 90 -1.55 -6.04 -12.02
N THR A 91 -1.77 -4.86 -11.48
CA THR A 91 -2.15 -4.69 -10.07
C THR A 91 -3.51 -5.31 -9.76
N SER A 92 -4.52 -5.07 -10.61
CA SER A 92 -5.85 -5.65 -10.41
C SER A 92 -5.84 -7.18 -10.61
N GLU A 93 -5.08 -7.68 -11.59
CA GLU A 93 -4.84 -9.12 -11.76
C GLU A 93 -4.16 -9.73 -10.51
N ALA A 94 -3.14 -9.05 -9.97
CA ALA A 94 -2.43 -9.49 -8.77
C ALA A 94 -3.33 -9.52 -7.54
N ILE A 95 -4.14 -8.48 -7.31
CA ILE A 95 -5.11 -8.44 -6.21
C ILE A 95 -6.10 -9.60 -6.33
N ALA A 96 -6.63 -9.85 -7.53
CA ALA A 96 -7.54 -10.96 -7.77
C ALA A 96 -6.88 -12.32 -7.49
N GLU A 97 -5.63 -12.52 -7.92
CA GLU A 97 -4.89 -13.75 -7.67
C GLU A 97 -4.60 -13.95 -6.18
N LEU A 98 -4.02 -12.93 -5.53
CA LEU A 98 -3.67 -12.97 -4.11
C LEU A 98 -4.91 -13.21 -3.24
N SER A 99 -6.05 -12.62 -3.61
CA SER A 99 -7.30 -12.76 -2.85
C SER A 99 -7.77 -14.20 -2.70
N LYS A 100 -7.40 -15.10 -3.63
CA LYS A 100 -7.77 -16.53 -3.58
C LYS A 100 -7.20 -17.24 -2.35
N THR A 101 -6.07 -16.77 -1.83
CA THR A 101 -5.32 -17.40 -0.75
C THR A 101 -5.23 -16.51 0.47
N TYR A 102 -5.13 -15.20 0.28
CA TYR A 102 -4.89 -14.22 1.33
C TYR A 102 -6.06 -13.25 1.46
N ASP A 103 -6.21 -12.70 2.65
CA ASP A 103 -7.02 -11.50 2.83
C ASP A 103 -6.28 -10.33 2.18
N VAL A 104 -6.99 -9.55 1.35
CA VAL A 104 -6.43 -8.41 0.63
C VAL A 104 -7.30 -7.19 0.87
N PHE A 105 -6.71 -6.12 1.38
CA PHE A 105 -7.34 -4.81 1.46
C PHE A 105 -6.61 -3.85 0.52
N ARG A 106 -7.34 -3.11 -0.30
CA ARG A 106 -6.77 -2.05 -1.12
C ARG A 106 -7.58 -0.79 -0.94
N ASN A 107 -6.92 0.37 -0.97
CA ASN A 107 -7.60 1.65 -0.96
C ASN A 107 -6.96 2.61 -1.95
N SER A 108 -7.76 3.57 -2.40
CA SER A 108 -7.28 4.74 -3.11
C SER A 108 -7.96 6.01 -2.60
N ARG A 109 -7.26 7.14 -2.73
CA ARG A 109 -7.77 8.47 -2.41
C ARG A 109 -7.53 9.41 -3.59
N GLY A 110 -8.48 10.28 -3.88
CA GLY A 110 -8.35 11.34 -4.87
C GLY A 110 -7.18 12.27 -4.52
N ASP A 111 -6.47 12.70 -5.55
CA ASP A 111 -5.34 13.64 -5.43
C ASP A 111 -5.85 15.07 -5.23
N ILE A 112 -6.89 15.46 -5.98
CA ILE A 112 -7.42 16.82 -6.04
C ILE A 112 -8.77 17.01 -5.34
N ASP A 113 -9.41 15.92 -4.92
CA ASP A 113 -10.76 15.93 -4.35
C ASP A 113 -10.87 14.96 -3.16
N ASP A 114 -12.05 14.89 -2.56
CA ASP A 114 -12.32 14.02 -1.40
C ASP A 114 -12.77 12.62 -1.81
N SER A 115 -12.60 12.23 -3.08
CA SER A 115 -12.97 10.88 -3.51
C SER A 115 -12.10 9.86 -2.82
N PHE A 116 -12.66 8.70 -2.52
CA PHE A 116 -11.89 7.56 -2.05
C PHE A 116 -12.64 6.28 -2.35
N GLU A 117 -11.91 5.20 -2.46
CA GLU A 117 -12.49 3.88 -2.58
C GLU A 117 -11.64 2.86 -1.85
N PHE A 118 -12.28 1.78 -1.43
CA PHE A 118 -11.57 0.61 -0.94
C PHE A 118 -12.32 -0.67 -1.26
N GLU A 119 -11.55 -1.75 -1.31
CA GLU A 119 -12.05 -3.10 -1.44
C GLU A 119 -11.34 -3.97 -0.40
N TYR A 120 -12.10 -4.88 0.19
CA TYR A 120 -11.61 -5.90 1.10
C TYR A 120 -12.07 -7.27 0.59
N TYR A 121 -11.10 -8.14 0.38
CA TYR A 121 -11.27 -9.52 -0.01
C TYR A 121 -10.94 -10.41 1.18
N ARG A 122 -11.80 -11.40 1.43
CA ARG A 122 -11.65 -12.39 2.49
C ARG A 122 -12.02 -13.76 1.97
N ASN A 123 -11.16 -14.75 2.20
CA ASN A 123 -11.36 -16.13 1.74
C ASN A 123 -11.70 -16.24 0.23
N GLY A 124 -10.99 -15.53 -0.65
CA GLY A 124 -11.26 -15.59 -2.09
C GLY A 124 -12.45 -14.78 -2.58
N THR A 125 -13.15 -14.05 -1.71
CA THR A 125 -14.40 -13.34 -2.06
C THR A 125 -14.36 -11.87 -1.67
N LEU A 126 -15.04 -11.02 -2.45
CA LEU A 126 -15.21 -9.61 -2.12
C LEU A 126 -16.14 -9.49 -0.90
N ALA A 127 -15.57 -9.17 0.26
CA ALA A 127 -16.29 -9.02 1.52
C ALA A 127 -16.87 -7.62 1.71
N ARG A 128 -16.16 -6.60 1.21
CA ARG A 128 -16.58 -5.19 1.31
C ARG A 128 -16.02 -4.40 0.12
N LYS A 129 -16.86 -3.58 -0.50
CA LYS A 129 -16.44 -2.54 -1.45
C LYS A 129 -17.19 -1.25 -1.16
N PHE A 130 -16.45 -0.16 -1.16
CA PHE A 130 -17.03 1.16 -0.99
C PHE A 130 -16.35 2.14 -1.95
N VAL A 131 -17.13 2.93 -2.69
CA VAL A 131 -16.64 3.94 -3.64
C VAL A 131 -17.41 5.22 -3.41
N TYR A 132 -16.68 6.25 -2.99
CA TYR A 132 -17.19 7.60 -2.81
C TYR A 132 -16.54 8.54 -3.83
N GLU A 133 -17.39 9.24 -4.57
CA GLU A 133 -16.99 10.19 -5.59
C GLU A 133 -17.30 11.61 -5.13
N HIS A 134 -16.30 12.49 -5.21
CA HIS A 134 -16.46 13.93 -5.04
C HIS A 134 -16.05 14.64 -6.32
N ASN A 135 -17.03 15.00 -7.15
CA ASN A 135 -16.76 15.87 -8.29
C ASN A 135 -16.63 17.32 -7.81
N LEU A 136 -15.39 17.72 -7.48
CA LEU A 136 -15.07 19.06 -6.96
C LEU A 136 -15.61 20.18 -7.84
N PHE A 137 -15.47 20.06 -9.17
CA PHE A 137 -15.88 21.09 -10.12
C PHE A 137 -17.39 21.25 -10.26
N LYS A 138 -18.16 20.21 -9.96
CA LYS A 138 -19.63 20.23 -9.98
C LYS A 138 -20.24 20.37 -8.59
N GLY A 139 -19.42 20.39 -7.54
CA GLY A 139 -19.87 20.36 -6.15
C GLY A 139 -20.74 19.14 -5.83
N ARG A 140 -20.55 18.02 -6.54
CA ARG A 140 -21.40 16.83 -6.41
C ARG A 140 -20.65 15.74 -5.66
N ARG A 141 -21.31 15.17 -4.65
CA ARG A 141 -20.84 14.01 -3.89
C ARG A 141 -21.80 12.85 -4.10
N ALA A 142 -21.28 11.64 -4.25
CA ALA A 142 -22.09 10.45 -4.49
C ALA A 142 -21.40 9.18 -3.98
N ILE A 143 -22.21 8.21 -3.56
CA ILE A 143 -21.76 6.85 -3.31
C ILE A 143 -22.00 6.07 -4.59
N ALA A 144 -20.93 5.69 -5.28
CA ALA A 144 -21.01 4.92 -6.52
C ALA A 144 -21.11 3.42 -6.26
N ALA A 145 -20.58 2.94 -5.13
CA ALA A 145 -20.71 1.55 -4.69
C ALA A 145 -20.71 1.43 -3.17
N ASP A 146 -21.60 0.58 -2.66
CA ASP A 146 -21.70 0.22 -1.24
C ASP A 146 -22.13 -1.26 -1.17
N VAL A 147 -21.15 -2.16 -1.12
CA VAL A 147 -21.37 -3.62 -1.24
C VAL A 147 -20.74 -4.34 -0.06
N GLY A 148 -21.43 -5.35 0.46
CA GLY A 148 -20.94 -6.16 1.58
C GLY A 148 -21.19 -5.52 2.95
N SER A 149 -20.56 -6.08 3.99
CA SER A 149 -20.75 -5.62 5.37
C SER A 149 -19.67 -4.64 5.79
N LYS A 150 -20.05 -3.60 6.53
CA LYS A 150 -19.09 -2.63 7.09
C LYS A 150 -17.99 -3.34 7.90
N ILE A 151 -16.75 -2.93 7.72
CA ILE A 151 -15.65 -3.30 8.61
C ILE A 151 -15.66 -2.44 9.87
N VAL A 152 -15.07 -2.93 10.96
CA VAL A 152 -15.12 -2.31 12.30
C VAL A 152 -14.63 -0.86 12.32
N ALA A 153 -13.69 -0.51 11.45
CA ALA A 153 -13.11 0.82 11.35
C ALA A 153 -13.89 1.78 10.42
N GLU A 154 -14.94 1.31 9.74
CA GLU A 154 -15.78 2.21 8.94
C GLU A 154 -16.63 3.11 9.84
N PRO A 155 -16.71 4.42 9.57
CA PRO A 155 -17.61 5.31 10.29
C PRO A 155 -19.07 4.92 10.08
N ASN A 156 -19.91 5.31 11.04
CA ASN A 156 -21.32 4.98 10.99
C ASN A 156 -22.04 5.85 9.95
N THR A 157 -21.62 7.09 9.80
CA THR A 157 -22.16 8.03 8.82
C THR A 157 -21.07 8.68 7.99
N PHE A 158 -21.44 9.23 6.83
CA PHE A 158 -20.49 9.86 5.91
C PHE A 158 -20.09 11.26 6.34
N GLU A 159 -20.88 11.92 7.19
CA GLU A 159 -20.53 13.22 7.76
C GLU A 159 -19.39 13.11 8.78
N GLU A 160 -18.99 11.89 9.17
CA GLU A 160 -17.90 11.62 10.11
C GLU A 160 -16.52 11.49 9.42
N LEU A 161 -16.46 11.56 8.08
CA LEU A 161 -15.25 11.53 7.25
C LEU A 161 -14.80 12.94 6.84
#